data_AF-A0A5N9E302-F1
#
_entry.id   AF-A0A5N9E302-F1
#
_cell.length_a   1.000
_cell.length_b   1.000
_cell.length_c   1.000
_cell.angle_alpha   90.00
_cell.angle_beta   90.00
_cell.angle_gamma   90.00
#
_symmetry.space_group_name_H-M   'P 1'
#
loop_
_entity.id
_entity.type
_entity.pdbx_description
1 polymer ?
#
loop_
_entity_poly.entity_id
_entity_poly.type
_entity_poly.pdbx_seq_one_letter_code
_entity_poly.pdbx_strand_id
1 'polypeptide(L)'
;MNDFLPEGKINNSLLKNIIGEIKNDSTSNPRIGEDAAEISIQGKNKILVSSDPITFDTEEIGTYLIDICSNDIYASGGIPRWLVLTCLVPINTSFKEVKESLLKVFNRAEKHNIDIVGGHTEITSSVNKIILSGTIIGTYNKNYNSNLKMTSNQDIILGGLAGVEGSKIISSSINDRFMDLESLSNFSKDLSLSVKDISITAVNTKKVIKMHDPTEGGIATA
;
A
#
# COMPACT_ATOMS: atom_id res chain seq x y z
N MET A 1 10.95 22.82 21.79
CA MET A 1 10.80 21.60 20.97
C MET A 1 10.57 22.10 19.56
N ASN A 2 11.21 21.49 18.54
CA ASN A 2 10.94 21.91 17.17
C ASN A 2 9.52 21.51 16.81
N ASP A 3 8.68 22.47 16.43
CA ASP A 3 7.30 22.25 15.97
C ASP A 3 7.23 21.67 14.53
N PHE A 4 8.38 21.23 13.99
CA PHE A 4 8.49 20.68 12.64
C PHE A 4 8.32 19.16 12.68
N LEU A 5 7.48 18.64 11.78
CA LEU A 5 7.32 17.20 11.57
C LEU A 5 8.50 16.66 10.73
N PRO A 6 9.07 15.50 11.08
CA PRO A 6 10.09 14.84 10.26
C PRO A 6 9.47 14.27 8.96
N GLU A 7 10.32 13.91 8.01
CA GLU A 7 9.92 13.15 6.82
C GLU A 7 9.37 11.76 7.20
N GLY A 8 8.34 11.29 6.49
CA GLY A 8 7.67 10.00 6.71
C GLY A 8 6.24 10.14 7.27
N LYS A 9 5.65 9.01 7.72
CA LYS A 9 4.32 9.02 8.36
C LYS A 9 4.30 9.93 9.59
N ILE A 10 3.21 10.66 9.74
CA ILE A 10 2.90 11.35 10.98
C ILE A 10 2.79 10.34 12.14
N ASN A 11 3.38 10.66 13.30
CA ASN A 11 3.30 9.77 14.46
C ASN A 11 1.84 9.53 14.89
N ASN A 12 1.54 8.29 15.27
CA ASN A 12 0.20 7.86 15.68
C ASN A 12 -0.44 8.74 16.76
N SER A 13 0.32 9.27 17.72
CA SER A 13 -0.22 10.17 18.75
C SER A 13 -0.75 11.49 18.17
N LEU A 14 -0.05 12.07 17.19
CA LEU A 14 -0.46 13.29 16.50
C LEU A 14 -1.59 13.00 15.51
N LEU A 15 -1.49 11.90 14.75
CA LEU A 15 -2.55 11.49 13.82
C LEU A 15 -3.88 11.29 14.54
N LYS A 16 -3.86 10.69 15.74
CA LYS A 16 -5.04 10.47 16.56
C LYS A 16 -5.78 11.77 16.90
N ASN A 17 -5.04 12.86 17.11
CA ASN A 17 -5.63 14.17 17.39
C ASN A 17 -6.36 14.73 16.18
N ILE A 18 -5.85 14.46 14.96
CA ILE A 18 -6.46 14.94 13.70
C ILE A 18 -7.69 14.10 13.35
N ILE A 19 -7.54 12.77 13.27
CA ILE A 19 -8.65 11.90 12.84
C ILE A 19 -9.78 11.83 13.86
N GLY A 20 -9.50 12.14 15.13
CA GLY A 20 -10.50 12.20 16.20
C GLY A 20 -11.55 13.30 16.00
N GLU A 21 -11.28 14.28 15.13
CA GLU A 21 -12.25 15.33 14.79
C GLU A 21 -13.30 14.86 13.77
N ILE A 22 -13.04 13.77 13.05
CA ILE A 22 -13.93 13.23 12.04
C ILE A 22 -15.15 12.56 12.69
N LYS A 23 -16.33 12.94 12.23
CA LYS A 23 -17.61 12.36 12.66
C LYS A 23 -18.39 11.89 11.44
N ASN A 24 -18.39 10.58 11.22
CA ASN A 24 -19.19 9.94 10.18
C ASN A 24 -20.54 9.49 10.77
N ASP A 25 -21.62 9.76 10.04
CA ASP A 25 -22.98 9.35 10.46
C ASP A 25 -23.32 7.93 9.99
N SER A 26 -22.83 7.54 8.81
CA SER A 26 -23.27 6.32 8.10
C SER A 26 -22.20 5.22 7.99
N THR A 27 -20.97 5.48 8.41
CA THR A 27 -19.83 4.56 8.32
C THR A 27 -18.96 4.64 9.57
N SER A 28 -18.09 3.64 9.77
CA SER A 28 -17.10 3.72 10.84
C SER A 28 -16.16 4.90 10.63
N ASN A 29 -15.81 5.58 11.72
CA ASN A 29 -14.74 6.58 11.70
C ASN A 29 -13.39 5.91 11.39
N PRO A 30 -12.47 6.65 10.73
CA PRO A 30 -11.11 6.18 10.51
C PRO A 30 -10.42 5.87 11.84
N ARG A 31 -9.50 4.90 11.81
CA ARG A 31 -8.74 4.44 12.97
C ARG A 31 -7.29 4.19 12.57
N ILE A 32 -6.41 4.33 13.54
CA ILE A 32 -5.00 3.96 13.39
C ILE A 32 -4.89 2.43 13.40
N GLY A 33 -4.07 1.88 12.51
CA GLY A 33 -3.82 0.43 12.42
C GLY A 33 -4.91 -0.35 11.67
N GLU A 34 -5.68 0.32 10.81
CA GLU A 34 -6.55 -0.32 9.83
C GLU A 34 -6.01 -0.02 8.42
N ASP A 35 -5.88 -1.05 7.59
CA ASP A 35 -5.30 -0.93 6.24
C ASP A 35 -6.33 -0.51 5.21
N ALA A 36 -7.61 -0.81 5.42
CA ALA A 36 -8.67 -0.39 4.52
C ALA A 36 -9.92 0.02 5.29
N ALA A 37 -10.61 1.02 4.77
CA ALA A 37 -11.94 1.38 5.21
C ALA A 37 -12.96 0.35 4.73
N GLU A 38 -13.81 -0.13 5.63
CA GLU A 38 -14.98 -0.94 5.29
C GLU A 38 -16.19 -0.05 5.01
N ILE A 39 -16.72 -0.09 3.79
CA ILE A 39 -17.91 0.68 3.40
C ILE A 39 -19.09 -0.26 3.22
N SER A 40 -20.17 -0.01 3.96
CA SER A 40 -21.42 -0.77 3.83
C SER A 40 -22.24 -0.25 2.66
N ILE A 41 -22.66 -1.16 1.78
CA ILE A 41 -23.51 -0.86 0.64
C ILE A 41 -24.87 -1.53 0.89
N GLN A 42 -25.95 -0.76 0.81
CA GLN A 42 -27.30 -1.26 1.08
C GLN A 42 -27.64 -2.45 0.17
N GLY A 43 -28.03 -3.58 0.78
CA GLY A 43 -28.40 -4.80 0.04
C GLY A 43 -27.25 -5.50 -0.66
N LYS A 44 -25.99 -5.16 -0.34
CA LYS A 44 -24.78 -5.74 -0.92
C LYS A 44 -23.76 -6.07 0.17
N ASN A 45 -22.73 -6.82 -0.21
CA ASN A 45 -21.57 -7.02 0.65
C ASN A 45 -20.81 -5.69 0.81
N LYS A 46 -20.15 -5.53 1.96
CA LYS A 46 -19.23 -4.43 2.19
C LYS A 46 -18.09 -4.44 1.17
N ILE A 47 -17.58 -3.26 0.86
CA ILE A 47 -16.35 -3.10 0.08
C ILE A 47 -15.21 -2.60 0.99
N LEU A 48 -13.99 -2.86 0.56
CA LEU A 48 -12.77 -2.40 1.17
C LEU A 48 -12.18 -1.28 0.31
N VAL A 49 -11.75 -0.19 0.93
CA VAL A 49 -11.16 0.95 0.21
C VAL A 49 -9.90 1.40 0.94
N SER A 50 -8.79 1.49 0.23
CA SER A 50 -7.56 2.12 0.73
C SER A 50 -7.00 3.10 -0.29
N SER A 51 -6.06 3.94 0.12
CA SER A 51 -5.37 4.86 -0.77
C SER A 51 -3.95 5.15 -0.31
N ASP A 52 -2.98 4.95 -1.21
CA ASP A 52 -1.57 5.25 -0.94
C ASP A 52 -0.93 6.04 -2.08
N PRO A 53 -0.01 6.96 -1.77
CA PRO A 53 0.91 7.53 -2.72
C PRO A 53 2.24 6.75 -2.76
N ILE A 54 2.92 6.77 -3.91
CA ILE A 54 4.34 6.45 -3.98
C ILE A 54 5.12 7.75 -4.00
N THR A 55 5.80 8.05 -2.90
CA THR A 55 6.54 9.30 -2.69
C THR A 55 8.05 9.09 -2.58
N PHE A 56 8.52 7.86 -2.39
CA PHE A 56 9.94 7.54 -2.36
C PHE A 56 10.54 7.46 -3.78
N ASP A 57 11.87 7.53 -3.86
CA ASP A 57 12.56 7.54 -5.16
C ASP A 57 12.68 6.13 -5.75
N THR A 58 12.20 5.95 -6.98
CA THR A 58 12.21 4.65 -7.65
C THR A 58 11.92 4.78 -9.15
N GLU A 59 12.62 3.96 -9.96
CA GLU A 59 12.28 3.79 -11.37
C GLU A 59 11.05 2.88 -11.58
N GLU A 60 10.66 2.12 -10.56
CA GLU A 60 9.58 1.13 -10.59
C GLU A 60 8.27 1.63 -9.98
N ILE A 61 8.07 2.95 -9.96
CA ILE A 61 6.93 3.64 -9.32
C ILE A 61 5.57 3.01 -9.65
N GLY A 62 5.34 2.64 -10.92
CA GLY A 62 4.09 2.03 -11.35
C GLY A 62 3.90 0.59 -10.88
N THR A 63 4.99 -0.18 -10.78
CA THR A 63 4.98 -1.54 -10.23
C THR A 63 4.66 -1.50 -8.74
N TYR A 64 5.32 -0.60 -8.01
CA TYR A 64 5.16 -0.46 -6.56
C TYR A 64 3.80 0.08 -6.17
N LEU A 65 3.23 1.02 -6.95
CA LEU A 65 1.89 1.52 -6.69
C LEU A 65 0.85 0.39 -6.61
N ILE A 66 0.82 -0.49 -7.61
CA ILE A 66 -0.16 -1.58 -7.62
C ILE A 66 0.09 -2.55 -6.47
N ASP A 67 1.34 -2.90 -6.21
CA ASP A 67 1.66 -3.84 -5.13
C ASP A 67 1.27 -3.27 -3.76
N ILE A 68 1.71 -2.06 -3.43
CA ILE A 68 1.46 -1.42 -2.14
C ILE A 68 -0.04 -1.21 -1.93
N CYS A 69 -0.74 -0.55 -2.85
CA CYS A 69 -2.19 -0.36 -2.69
C CYS A 69 -2.92 -1.71 -2.59
N SER A 70 -2.54 -2.71 -3.39
CA SER A 70 -3.20 -4.02 -3.32
C SER A 70 -2.95 -4.73 -2.00
N ASN A 71 -1.79 -4.51 -1.37
CA ASN A 71 -1.43 -5.16 -0.12
C ASN A 71 -2.40 -4.80 1.00
N ASP A 72 -2.81 -3.53 1.12
CA ASP A 72 -3.80 -3.09 2.10
C ASP A 72 -5.11 -3.87 2.01
N ILE A 73 -5.59 -4.10 0.79
CA ILE A 73 -6.81 -4.88 0.55
C ILE A 73 -6.58 -6.35 0.89
N TYR A 74 -5.43 -6.92 0.53
CA TYR A 74 -5.08 -8.30 0.89
C TYR A 74 -4.92 -8.47 2.41
N ALA A 75 -4.28 -7.53 3.11
CA ALA A 75 -4.13 -7.50 4.56
C ALA A 75 -5.48 -7.35 5.27
N SER A 76 -6.42 -6.65 4.65
CA SER A 76 -7.81 -6.55 5.11
C SER A 76 -8.67 -7.80 4.80
N GLY A 77 -8.07 -8.89 4.29
CA GLY A 77 -8.79 -10.13 3.94
C GLY A 77 -9.60 -10.04 2.65
N GLY A 78 -9.32 -9.04 1.82
CA GLY A 78 -9.99 -8.75 0.56
C GLY A 78 -9.29 -9.31 -0.67
N ILE A 79 -9.93 -9.06 -1.81
CA ILE A 79 -9.40 -9.22 -3.16
C ILE A 79 -9.51 -7.84 -3.84
N PRO A 80 -8.40 -7.23 -4.27
CA PRO A 80 -8.41 -5.99 -5.05
C PRO A 80 -9.18 -6.18 -6.36
N ARG A 81 -9.92 -5.17 -6.80
CA ARG A 81 -10.75 -5.22 -8.01
C ARG A 81 -10.56 -4.01 -8.90
N TRP A 82 -10.59 -2.82 -8.32
CA TRP A 82 -10.59 -1.57 -9.06
C TRP A 82 -9.60 -0.57 -8.48
N LEU A 83 -8.97 0.21 -9.34
CA LEU A 83 -8.08 1.30 -8.98
C LEU A 83 -8.54 2.62 -9.61
N VAL A 84 -8.54 3.69 -8.83
CA VAL A 84 -8.60 5.07 -9.31
C VAL A 84 -7.21 5.69 -9.16
N LEU A 85 -6.63 6.17 -10.27
CA LEU A 85 -5.24 6.60 -10.33
C LEU A 85 -5.11 8.12 -10.44
N THR A 86 -4.46 8.76 -9.47
CA THR A 86 -4.01 10.16 -9.56
C THR A 86 -2.53 10.20 -9.93
N CYS A 87 -2.18 10.94 -10.97
CA CYS A 87 -0.82 11.17 -11.44
C CYS A 87 -0.50 12.67 -11.42
N LEU A 88 0.40 13.09 -10.53
CA LEU A 88 0.91 14.45 -10.47
C LEU A 88 2.29 14.50 -11.08
N VAL A 89 2.46 15.31 -12.12
CA VAL A 89 3.66 15.37 -12.95
C VAL A 89 4.31 16.74 -12.81
N PRO A 90 5.63 16.83 -12.57
CA PRO A 90 6.32 18.11 -12.56
C PRO A 90 6.23 18.84 -13.90
N ILE A 91 6.32 20.17 -13.83
CA ILE A 91 6.58 20.96 -15.05
C ILE A 91 7.88 20.48 -15.72
N ASN A 92 7.95 20.63 -17.05
CA ASN A 92 9.10 20.22 -17.88
C ASN A 92 9.36 18.70 -17.95
N THR A 93 8.45 17.84 -17.48
CA THR A 93 8.50 16.40 -17.76
C THR A 93 8.02 16.10 -19.19
N SER A 94 8.71 15.20 -19.88
CA SER A 94 8.34 14.80 -21.24
C SER A 94 7.12 13.87 -21.25
N PHE A 95 6.33 13.91 -22.32
CA PHE A 95 5.24 12.95 -22.52
C PHE A 95 5.72 11.49 -22.50
N LYS A 96 6.95 11.23 -22.99
CA LYS A 96 7.55 9.89 -23.00
C LYS A 96 7.69 9.35 -21.59
N GLU A 97 8.27 10.13 -20.68
CA GLU A 97 8.45 9.73 -19.27
C GLU A 97 7.10 9.43 -18.60
N VAL A 98 6.12 10.33 -18.75
CA VAL A 98 4.76 10.12 -18.20
C VAL A 98 4.14 8.84 -18.75
N LYS A 99 4.22 8.62 -20.06
CA LYS A 99 3.68 7.43 -20.71
C LYS A 99 4.35 6.15 -20.20
N GLU A 100 5.68 6.15 -20.06
CA GLU A 100 6.43 5.00 -19.54
C GLU A 100 6.02 4.67 -18.10
N SER A 101 5.91 5.67 -17.22
CA SER A 101 5.44 5.47 -15.84
C SER A 101 4.03 4.87 -15.78
N LEU A 102 3.08 5.39 -16.57
CA LEU A 102 1.71 4.90 -16.59
C LEU A 102 1.58 3.50 -17.20
N LEU A 103 2.34 3.18 -18.24
CA LEU A 103 2.36 1.82 -18.81
C LEU A 103 2.85 0.77 -17.80
N LYS A 104 3.79 1.11 -16.92
CA LYS A 104 4.20 0.21 -15.82
C LYS A 104 3.03 -0.08 -14.87
N VAL A 105 2.23 0.94 -14.54
CA VAL A 105 1.00 0.76 -13.73
C VAL A 105 0.03 -0.20 -14.42
N PHE A 106 -0.24 0.03 -15.71
CA PHE A 106 -1.23 -0.75 -16.46
C PHE A 106 -0.84 -2.22 -16.56
N ASN A 107 0.41 -2.48 -16.93
CA ASN A 107 0.95 -3.84 -17.02
C ASN A 107 0.93 -4.56 -15.66
N ARG A 108 1.16 -3.84 -14.56
CA ARG A 108 1.12 -4.43 -13.22
C ARG A 108 -0.31 -4.67 -12.75
N ALA A 109 -1.24 -3.76 -13.03
CA ALA A 109 -2.66 -3.92 -12.73
C ALA A 109 -3.25 -5.14 -13.45
N GLU A 110 -2.92 -5.33 -14.72
CA GLU A 110 -3.31 -6.50 -15.51
C GLU A 110 -2.83 -7.81 -14.87
N LYS A 111 -1.55 -7.89 -14.47
CA LYS A 111 -0.97 -9.06 -13.77
C LYS A 111 -1.69 -9.38 -12.45
N HIS A 112 -2.27 -8.39 -11.79
CA HIS A 112 -3.04 -8.56 -10.57
C HIS A 112 -4.54 -8.75 -10.81
N ASN A 113 -5.02 -8.67 -12.05
CA ASN A 113 -6.44 -8.64 -12.43
C ASN A 113 -7.19 -7.49 -11.75
N ILE A 114 -6.60 -6.29 -11.80
CA ILE A 114 -7.16 -5.05 -11.25
C ILE A 114 -7.51 -4.14 -12.42
N ASP A 115 -8.76 -3.69 -12.47
CA ASP A 115 -9.23 -2.75 -13.47
C ASP A 115 -8.91 -1.32 -13.03
N ILE A 116 -8.28 -0.53 -13.90
CA ILE A 116 -8.12 0.91 -13.67
C ILE A 116 -9.37 1.59 -14.20
N VAL A 117 -10.21 2.11 -13.30
CA VAL A 117 -11.58 2.55 -13.62
C VAL A 117 -11.75 4.07 -13.67
N GLY A 118 -10.71 4.82 -13.35
CA GLY A 118 -10.76 6.28 -13.37
C GLY A 118 -9.46 6.88 -12.84
N GLY A 119 -9.42 8.22 -12.78
CA GLY A 119 -8.25 8.91 -12.30
C GLY A 119 -8.21 10.39 -12.63
N HIS A 120 -7.07 10.99 -12.28
CA HIS A 120 -6.70 12.37 -12.59
C HIS A 120 -5.25 12.39 -13.05
N THR A 121 -4.92 13.24 -14.02
CA THR A 121 -3.52 13.43 -14.45
C THR A 121 -3.27 14.91 -14.65
N GLU A 122 -2.28 15.45 -13.95
CA GLU A 122 -2.03 16.89 -13.90
C GLU A 122 -0.54 17.19 -13.98
N ILE A 123 -0.20 18.19 -14.79
CA ILE A 123 1.14 18.78 -14.83
C ILE A 123 1.12 20.00 -13.91
N THR A 124 1.96 20.02 -12.88
CA THR A 124 1.93 21.05 -11.83
C THR A 124 3.32 21.35 -11.28
N SER A 125 3.54 22.60 -10.84
CA SER A 125 4.75 23.01 -10.12
C SER A 125 4.72 22.64 -8.64
N SER A 126 3.63 22.04 -8.16
CA SER A 126 3.48 21.59 -6.76
C SER A 126 4.32 20.36 -6.42
N VAL A 127 4.78 19.60 -7.42
CA VAL A 127 5.64 18.42 -7.25
C VAL A 127 6.93 18.59 -8.04
N ASN A 128 8.03 18.04 -7.52
CA ASN A 128 9.35 18.07 -8.16
C ASN A 128 9.74 16.73 -8.81
N LYS A 129 8.93 15.69 -8.62
CA LYS A 129 9.00 14.37 -9.27
C LYS A 129 7.60 13.84 -9.55
N ILE A 130 7.48 12.84 -10.43
CA ILE A 130 6.18 12.20 -10.69
C ILE A 130 5.70 11.53 -9.40
N ILE A 131 4.49 11.87 -8.95
CA ILE A 131 3.81 11.22 -7.83
C ILE A 131 2.62 10.47 -8.38
N LEU A 132 2.57 9.17 -8.11
CA LEU A 132 1.39 8.35 -8.36
C LEU A 132 0.69 8.09 -7.02
N SER A 133 -0.62 8.26 -6.99
CA SER A 133 -1.45 7.87 -5.85
C SER A 133 -2.65 7.07 -6.34
N GLY A 134 -2.87 5.94 -5.71
CA GLY A 134 -3.90 4.98 -6.10
C GLY A 134 -4.92 4.87 -4.98
N THR A 135 -6.19 5.05 -5.31
CA THR A 135 -7.28 4.61 -4.45
C THR A 135 -7.75 3.25 -4.94
N ILE A 136 -7.53 2.22 -4.15
CA ILE A 136 -7.87 0.84 -4.47
C ILE A 136 -9.19 0.45 -3.82
N ILE A 137 -10.00 -0.31 -4.55
CA ILE A 137 -11.28 -0.83 -4.09
C ILE A 137 -11.25 -2.35 -4.24
N GLY A 138 -11.63 -3.02 -3.16
CA GLY A 138 -11.66 -4.47 -3.07
C GLY A 138 -13.00 -5.01 -2.57
N THR A 139 -13.17 -6.32 -2.76
CA THR A 139 -14.27 -7.11 -2.21
C THR A 139 -13.71 -8.12 -1.22
N TYR A 140 -14.45 -8.45 -0.16
CA TYR A 140 -14.03 -9.52 0.74
C TYR A 140 -13.77 -10.85 0.04
N ASN A 141 -12.72 -11.54 0.46
CA ASN A 141 -12.53 -12.92 0.10
C ASN A 141 -13.62 -13.76 0.79
N LYS A 142 -14.26 -14.65 0.03
CA LYS A 142 -15.32 -15.56 0.53
C LYS A 142 -14.91 -16.44 1.72
N ASN A 143 -13.61 -16.69 1.87
CA ASN A 143 -13.06 -17.51 2.95
C ASN A 143 -12.66 -16.67 4.18
N TYR A 144 -12.62 -15.35 4.07
CA TYR A 144 -12.31 -14.48 5.19
C TYR A 144 -13.55 -14.28 6.06
N ASN A 145 -13.41 -14.48 7.37
CA ASN A 145 -14.48 -14.29 8.34
C ASN A 145 -14.16 -13.07 9.22
N SER A 146 -14.68 -11.92 8.84
CA SER A 146 -14.51 -10.65 9.56
C SER A 146 -15.19 -10.61 10.94
N ASN A 147 -15.96 -11.65 11.32
CA ASN A 147 -16.62 -11.72 12.62
C ASN A 147 -15.78 -12.42 13.70
N LEU A 148 -14.60 -12.96 13.34
CA LEU A 148 -13.70 -13.56 14.32
C LEU A 148 -13.17 -12.49 15.27
N LYS A 149 -13.12 -12.83 16.56
CA LYS A 149 -12.69 -11.89 17.61
C LYS A 149 -11.24 -12.14 18.01
N MET A 150 -10.50 -11.05 18.14
CA MET A 150 -9.14 -11.08 18.65
C MET A 150 -9.14 -11.31 20.17
N THR A 151 -8.24 -12.16 20.65
CA THR A 151 -8.08 -12.51 22.07
C THR A 151 -6.61 -12.64 22.43
N SER A 152 -6.26 -12.59 23.71
CA SER A 152 -4.86 -12.67 24.17
C SER A 152 -4.18 -14.02 23.96
N ASN A 153 -4.93 -15.07 23.63
CA ASN A 153 -4.42 -16.44 23.50
C ASN A 153 -4.15 -16.85 22.04
N GLN A 154 -3.95 -15.86 21.16
CA GLN A 154 -3.73 -16.07 19.74
C GLN A 154 -2.27 -15.83 19.37
N ASP A 155 -1.79 -16.60 18.40
CA ASP A 155 -0.42 -16.46 17.89
C ASP A 155 -0.32 -15.28 16.92
N ILE A 156 0.82 -14.60 16.95
CA ILE A 156 1.23 -13.62 15.95
C ILE A 156 2.20 -14.30 15.00
N ILE A 157 1.89 -14.25 13.71
CA ILE A 157 2.68 -14.91 12.66
C ILE A 157 3.19 -13.85 11.70
N LEU A 158 4.51 -13.80 11.50
CA LEU A 158 5.10 -13.07 10.39
C LEU A 158 5.06 -13.94 9.15
N GLY A 159 4.29 -13.54 8.15
CA GLY A 159 4.34 -14.14 6.82
C GLY A 159 5.45 -13.53 5.99
N GLY A 160 6.39 -14.35 5.49
CA GLY A 160 7.47 -13.88 4.63
C GLY A 160 8.66 -13.29 5.42
N LEU A 161 9.36 -12.33 4.79
CA LEU A 161 10.58 -11.71 5.32
C LEU A 161 10.31 -10.28 5.79
N ALA A 162 11.06 -9.84 6.80
CA ALA A 162 11.06 -8.45 7.26
C ALA A 162 12.02 -7.59 6.44
N GLY A 163 11.71 -6.30 6.28
CA GLY A 163 12.65 -5.31 5.70
C GLY A 163 12.87 -5.43 4.19
N VAL A 164 11.96 -6.07 3.46
CA VAL A 164 12.08 -6.28 2.01
C VAL A 164 12.06 -4.95 1.25
N GLU A 165 11.08 -4.08 1.48
CA GLU A 165 10.96 -2.79 0.78
C GLU A 165 12.16 -1.88 1.00
N GLY A 166 12.55 -1.66 2.27
CA GLY A 166 13.73 -0.87 2.61
C GLY A 166 15.00 -1.44 1.98
N SER A 167 15.15 -2.77 1.96
CA SER A 167 16.29 -3.43 1.33
C SER A 167 16.34 -3.18 -0.19
N LYS A 168 15.19 -3.16 -0.87
CA LYS A 168 15.09 -2.87 -2.31
C LYS A 168 15.36 -1.40 -2.62
N ILE A 169 14.87 -0.47 -1.81
CA ILE A 169 15.13 0.97 -1.97
C ILE A 169 16.61 1.28 -1.75
N ILE A 170 17.21 0.70 -0.71
CA ILE A 170 18.64 0.86 -0.42
C ILE A 170 19.47 0.28 -1.56
N SER A 171 19.14 -0.92 -2.06
CA SER A 171 19.90 -1.55 -3.14
C SER A 171 19.75 -0.84 -4.48
N SER A 172 18.61 -0.18 -4.76
CA SER A 172 18.42 0.60 -5.98
C SER A 172 19.10 1.97 -5.95
N SER A 173 19.27 2.56 -4.75
CA SER A 173 19.81 3.93 -4.60
C SER A 173 21.35 3.96 -4.55
N ILE A 174 21.99 2.82 -4.35
CA ILE A 174 23.43 2.73 -4.20
C ILE A 174 24.06 2.36 -5.54
N ASN A 175 24.55 3.38 -6.26
CA ASN A 175 25.53 3.18 -7.34
C ASN A 175 26.82 2.55 -6.77
N ASP A 176 27.57 1.81 -7.61
CA ASP A 176 28.84 1.04 -7.50
C ASP A 176 29.89 1.35 -6.39
N ARG A 177 29.68 2.31 -5.52
CA ARG A 177 30.58 2.76 -4.45
C ARG A 177 30.64 1.83 -3.23
N PHE A 178 29.79 0.81 -3.14
CA PHE A 178 29.79 -0.14 -2.02
C PHE A 178 29.72 -1.59 -2.52
N MET A 179 30.89 -2.14 -2.90
CA MET A 179 31.03 -3.55 -3.31
C MET A 179 30.47 -4.54 -2.26
N ASP A 180 30.47 -4.16 -0.98
CA ASP A 180 29.98 -5.00 0.12
C ASP A 180 28.45 -5.21 0.15
N LEU A 181 27.70 -4.54 -0.74
CA LEU A 181 26.24 -4.65 -0.85
C LEU A 181 25.75 -5.38 -2.11
N GLU A 182 26.66 -5.93 -2.92
CA GLU A 182 26.29 -6.76 -4.08
C GLU A 182 25.41 -7.94 -3.67
N SER A 183 25.71 -8.55 -2.51
CA SER A 183 24.88 -9.62 -1.94
C SER A 183 23.46 -9.16 -1.60
N LEU A 184 23.30 -7.95 -1.05
CA LEU A 184 21.99 -7.38 -0.74
C LEU A 184 21.21 -7.06 -2.02
N SER A 185 21.88 -6.49 -3.03
CA SER A 185 21.27 -6.21 -4.33
C SER A 185 20.79 -7.48 -5.01
N ASN A 186 21.65 -8.50 -5.11
CA ASN A 186 21.32 -9.80 -5.68
C ASN A 186 20.17 -10.49 -4.93
N PHE A 187 20.16 -10.42 -3.60
CA PHE A 187 19.10 -11.04 -2.80
C PHE A 187 17.77 -10.28 -2.91
N SER A 188 17.79 -8.95 -2.81
CA SER A 188 16.57 -8.13 -2.73
C SER A 188 15.86 -7.95 -4.07
N LYS A 189 16.60 -8.00 -5.20
CA LYS A 189 16.06 -7.77 -6.54
C LYS A 189 14.88 -8.67 -6.88
N ASP A 190 14.96 -9.95 -6.52
CA ASP A 190 13.95 -10.96 -6.84
C ASP A 190 12.83 -11.07 -5.79
N LEU A 191 12.93 -10.35 -4.66
CA LEU A 191 11.89 -10.38 -3.64
C LEU A 191 10.64 -9.63 -4.09
N SER A 192 9.48 -10.25 -3.96
CA SER A 192 8.20 -9.59 -4.21
C SER A 192 7.84 -8.65 -3.05
N LEU A 193 7.33 -7.45 -3.36
CA LEU A 193 6.66 -6.59 -2.38
C LEU A 193 5.19 -6.98 -2.17
N SER A 194 4.61 -7.73 -3.10
CA SER A 194 3.22 -8.15 -2.97
C SER A 194 3.04 -9.20 -1.88
N VAL A 195 2.08 -8.99 -0.98
CA VAL A 195 1.67 -9.93 0.08
C VAL A 195 0.54 -10.86 -0.36
N LYS A 196 0.13 -10.81 -1.64
CA LYS A 196 -0.99 -11.57 -2.20
C LYS A 196 -0.98 -13.04 -1.81
N ASP A 197 0.09 -13.76 -2.13
CA ASP A 197 0.12 -15.22 -1.93
C ASP A 197 0.11 -15.59 -0.45
N ILE A 198 0.76 -14.79 0.40
CA ILE A 198 0.75 -14.94 1.86
C ILE A 198 -0.68 -14.76 2.38
N SER A 199 -1.33 -13.65 2.03
CA SER A 199 -2.70 -13.35 2.45
C SER A 199 -3.69 -14.41 1.96
N ILE A 200 -3.66 -14.80 0.68
CA ILE A 200 -4.56 -15.81 0.13
C ILE A 200 -4.37 -17.16 0.83
N THR A 201 -3.12 -17.56 1.08
CA THR A 201 -2.81 -18.79 1.82
C THR A 201 -3.39 -18.73 3.23
N ALA A 202 -3.17 -17.63 3.94
CA ALA A 202 -3.64 -17.44 5.30
C ALA A 202 -5.18 -17.43 5.36
N VAL A 203 -5.85 -16.65 4.51
CA VAL A 203 -7.31 -16.56 4.42
C VAL A 203 -7.95 -17.91 4.08
N ASN A 204 -7.33 -18.72 3.22
CA ASN A 204 -7.84 -20.05 2.86
C ASN A 204 -7.87 -21.04 4.04
N THR A 205 -7.12 -20.79 5.12
CA THR A 205 -7.24 -21.59 6.35
C THR A 205 -8.57 -21.39 7.06
N LYS A 206 -9.28 -20.28 6.79
CA LYS A 206 -10.49 -19.81 7.48
C LYS A 206 -10.31 -19.58 8.99
N LYS A 207 -9.06 -19.51 9.47
CA LYS A 207 -8.70 -19.32 10.88
C LYS A 207 -8.07 -17.97 11.18
N VAL A 208 -7.67 -17.22 10.15
CA VAL A 208 -7.10 -15.88 10.31
C VAL A 208 -8.14 -14.94 10.87
N ILE A 209 -7.78 -14.26 11.96
CA ILE A 209 -8.63 -13.29 12.65
C ILE A 209 -8.39 -11.89 12.08
N LYS A 210 -7.13 -11.45 12.01
CA LYS A 210 -6.71 -10.16 11.46
C LYS A 210 -5.37 -10.36 10.75
N MET A 211 -5.10 -9.57 9.72
CA MET A 211 -3.78 -9.39 9.14
C MET A 211 -3.50 -7.89 9.04
N HIS A 212 -2.22 -7.56 8.89
CA HIS A 212 -1.72 -6.22 8.68
C HIS A 212 -0.44 -6.34 7.86
N ASP A 213 -0.19 -5.43 6.92
CA ASP A 213 1.06 -5.38 6.17
C ASP A 213 2.00 -4.30 6.75
N PRO A 214 3.15 -4.69 7.33
CA PRO A 214 4.05 -3.75 7.98
C PRO A 214 4.85 -2.93 6.94
N THR A 215 4.24 -1.86 6.40
CA THR A 215 4.81 -0.92 5.42
C THR A 215 5.80 0.07 6.08
N GLU A 216 5.58 1.38 5.97
CA GLU A 216 6.47 2.39 6.57
C GLU A 216 6.53 2.26 8.09
N GLY A 217 7.75 2.22 8.63
CA GLY A 217 8.04 1.94 10.04
C GLY A 217 8.27 0.45 10.35
N GLY A 218 7.89 -0.44 9.42
CA GLY A 218 8.14 -1.88 9.49
C GLY A 218 7.45 -2.57 10.66
N ILE A 219 7.96 -3.75 11.04
CA ILE A 219 7.36 -4.59 12.10
C ILE A 219 7.30 -3.86 13.45
N ALA A 220 8.20 -2.92 13.71
CA ALA A 220 8.26 -2.21 14.99
C ALA A 220 7.06 -1.29 15.23
N THR A 221 6.38 -0.85 14.16
CA THR A 221 5.23 0.07 14.24
C THR A 221 3.89 -0.57 13.89
N ALA A 222 3.93 -1.83 13.43
CA ALA A 222 2.81 -2.64 13.01
C ALA A 222 2.02 -3.25 14.19
#